data_AF-A0A1Q6RN87-F1
#
_entry.id   AF-A0A1Q6RN87-F1
#
_cell.length_a   1.000
_cell.length_b   1.000
_cell.length_c   1.000
_cell.angle_alpha   90.00
_cell.angle_beta   90.00
_cell.angle_gamma   90.00
#
_symmetry.space_group_name_H-M   'P 1'
#
loop_
_entity.id
_entity.type
_entity.pdbx_description
1 polymer ?
#
loop_
_entity_poly.entity_id
_entity_poly.type
_entity_poly.pdbx_seq_one_letter_code
_entity_poly.pdbx_strand_id
1 'polypeptide(L)'
;MNNSLDRFLIAQEHSYDTALREIRSGRKRSHWMWYIFPQIAGLGMSYTAQLYAIKDIEEARQYIAHPVLGARLIEISQALLTLDCSDATAVMGYPDDLKLRSCMTLFAQVSDDPMFDAVLAKFYGGTADARTLELLSLT
;
A
#
# COMPACT_ATOMS: atom_id res chain seq x y z
N MET A 1 -22.57 11.72 -6.39
CA MET A 1 -21.88 10.94 -5.35
C MET A 1 -20.42 11.30 -5.46
N ASN A 2 -19.84 11.92 -4.43
CA ASN A 2 -18.44 12.29 -4.45
C ASN A 2 -17.65 10.99 -4.23
N ASN A 3 -17.16 10.36 -5.29
CA ASN A 3 -16.47 9.08 -5.17
C ASN A 3 -15.12 9.34 -4.51
N SER A 4 -15.05 9.08 -3.19
CA SER A 4 -13.87 9.33 -2.36
C SER A 4 -12.60 8.78 -3.03
N LEU A 5 -12.71 7.63 -3.70
CA LEU A 5 -11.59 6.94 -4.33
C LEU A 5 -11.03 7.62 -5.59
N ASP A 6 -11.74 8.58 -6.20
CA ASP A 6 -11.28 9.27 -7.42
C ASP A 6 -9.92 9.94 -7.23
N ARG A 7 -9.61 10.39 -6.00
CA ARG A 7 -8.30 10.95 -5.66
C ARG A 7 -7.16 9.98 -6.00
N PHE A 8 -7.34 8.68 -5.74
CA PHE A 8 -6.34 7.67 -6.07
C PHE A 8 -6.25 7.42 -7.57
N LEU A 9 -7.39 7.35 -8.26
CA LEU A 9 -7.43 7.13 -9.71
C LEU A 9 -6.68 8.24 -10.45
N ILE A 10 -6.97 9.49 -10.11
CA ILE A 10 -6.33 10.69 -10.69
C ILE A 10 -4.83 10.68 -10.41
N ALA A 11 -4.42 10.39 -9.17
CA ALA A 11 -2.99 10.35 -8.82
C ALA A 11 -2.24 9.23 -9.54
N GLN A 12 -2.89 8.08 -9.75
CA GLN A 12 -2.30 6.91 -10.39
C GLN A 12 -2.21 7.01 -11.92
N GLU A 13 -3.03 7.85 -12.56
CA GLU A 13 -3.16 7.96 -14.02
C GLU A 13 -1.81 8.09 -14.75
N HIS A 14 -0.88 8.87 -14.19
CA HIS A 14 0.42 9.13 -14.80
C HIS A 14 1.60 8.54 -14.03
N SER A 15 1.34 7.82 -12.93
CA SER A 15 2.38 7.36 -12.00
C SER A 15 2.44 5.85 -11.86
N TYR A 16 1.34 5.12 -12.11
CA TYR A 16 1.26 3.69 -11.88
C TYR A 16 2.30 2.90 -12.70
N ASP A 17 2.39 3.16 -14.01
CA ASP A 17 3.35 2.45 -14.88
C ASP A 17 4.80 2.73 -14.50
N THR A 18 5.08 3.89 -13.93
CA THR A 18 6.40 4.23 -13.40
C THR A 18 6.67 3.50 -12.09
N ALA A 19 5.71 3.51 -11.15
CA ALA A 19 5.81 2.78 -9.88
C ALA A 19 6.03 1.28 -10.12
N LEU A 20 5.25 0.67 -11.00
CA LEU A 20 5.35 -0.74 -11.34
C LEU A 20 6.70 -1.09 -11.98
N ARG A 21 7.21 -0.27 -12.91
CA ARG A 21 8.56 -0.45 -13.48
C ARG A 21 9.65 -0.34 -12.43
N GLU A 22 9.56 0.65 -11.54
CA GLU A 22 10.52 0.82 -10.45
C GLU A 22 10.53 -0.39 -9.51
N ILE A 23 9.35 -0.87 -9.11
CA ILE A 23 9.23 -2.07 -8.29
C ILE A 23 9.76 -3.30 -9.00
N ARG A 24 9.42 -3.53 -10.28
CA ARG A 24 9.98 -4.65 -11.07
C ARG A 24 11.51 -4.56 -11.22
N SER A 25 12.07 -3.35 -11.18
CA SER A 25 13.53 -3.13 -11.17
C SER A 25 14.19 -3.30 -9.79
N GLY A 26 13.40 -3.61 -8.76
CA GLY A 26 13.86 -3.85 -7.40
C GLY A 26 14.17 -2.59 -6.59
N ARG A 27 13.85 -1.39 -7.09
CA ARG A 27 14.13 -0.14 -6.37
C ARG A 27 13.18 0.99 -6.75
N LYS A 28 12.44 1.47 -5.75
CA LYS A 28 11.67 2.71 -5.79
C LYS A 28 12.58 3.92 -5.98
N ARG A 29 12.16 4.87 -6.82
CA ARG A 29 12.91 6.10 -7.14
C ARG A 29 12.05 7.36 -7.13
N SER A 30 10.77 7.24 -7.44
CA SER A 30 9.88 8.39 -7.62
C SER A 30 8.86 8.57 -6.46
N HIS A 31 8.14 9.68 -6.48
CA HIS A 31 7.23 10.10 -5.41
C HIS A 31 5.79 9.62 -5.63
N TRP A 32 5.52 8.36 -5.30
CA TRP A 32 4.20 7.75 -5.50
C TRP A 32 3.66 6.94 -4.31
N MET A 33 4.41 6.86 -3.21
CA MET A 33 4.12 5.92 -2.12
C MET A 33 2.70 6.05 -1.57
N TRP A 34 2.25 7.29 -1.32
CA TRP A 34 1.00 7.56 -0.62
C TRP A 34 -0.26 7.05 -1.34
N TYR A 35 -0.26 7.01 -2.67
CA TYR A 35 -1.45 6.69 -3.46
C TYR A 35 -1.33 5.38 -4.25
N ILE A 36 -0.15 4.75 -4.26
CA ILE A 36 0.07 3.39 -4.78
C ILE A 36 -0.03 2.35 -3.67
N PHE A 37 0.57 2.63 -2.51
CA PHE A 37 0.46 1.82 -1.30
C PHE A 37 -0.14 2.67 -0.17
N PRO A 38 -1.45 2.95 -0.21
CA PRO A 38 -2.07 3.81 0.77
C PRO A 38 -2.16 3.13 2.14
N GLN A 39 -2.08 3.94 3.18
CA GLN A 39 -2.11 3.53 4.59
C GLN A 39 -3.31 4.17 5.30
N ILE A 40 -3.72 3.63 6.45
CA ILE A 40 -4.86 4.17 7.20
C ILE A 40 -4.58 5.58 7.75
N ALA A 41 -5.63 6.40 7.83
CA ALA A 41 -5.59 7.74 8.39
C ALA A 41 -5.11 7.73 9.84
N GLY A 42 -4.35 8.76 10.22
CA GLY A 42 -3.74 8.87 11.55
C GLY A 42 -2.30 8.37 11.66
N LEU A 43 -1.76 7.73 10.62
CA LEU A 43 -0.35 7.32 10.56
C LEU A 43 0.59 8.42 10.02
N GLY A 44 0.10 9.24 9.10
CA GLY A 44 0.90 10.26 8.41
C GLY A 44 0.49 11.68 8.78
N MET A 45 1.47 12.56 8.96
CA MET A 45 1.26 13.95 9.38
C MET A 45 1.35 14.97 8.23
N SER A 46 1.96 14.61 7.10
CA SER A 46 2.07 15.53 5.97
C SER A 46 0.72 15.67 5.25
N TYR A 47 0.51 16.82 4.61
CA TYR A 47 -0.69 17.07 3.82
C TYR A 47 -0.95 15.96 2.79
N THR A 48 0.08 15.55 2.03
CA THR A 48 -0.04 14.47 1.04
C THR A 48 -0.38 13.12 1.68
N ALA A 49 0.17 12.82 2.87
CA ALA A 49 -0.16 11.60 3.57
C ALA A 49 -1.60 11.59 4.09
N GLN A 50 -2.13 12.74 4.51
CA GLN A 50 -3.52 12.89 4.93
C GLN A 50 -4.49 12.84 3.73
N LEU A 51 -4.12 13.47 2.61
CA LEU A 51 -4.92 13.49 1.39
C LEU A 51 -5.17 12.08 0.84
N TYR A 52 -4.14 11.23 0.83
CA TYR A 52 -4.21 9.87 0.30
C TYR A 52 -4.32 8.78 1.38
N ALA A 53 -4.59 9.15 2.63
CA ALA A 53 -4.88 8.16 3.65
C ALA A 53 -6.20 7.45 3.36
N ILE A 54 -6.27 6.15 3.63
CA ILE A 54 -7.54 5.41 3.72
C ILE A 54 -8.23 5.83 5.02
N LYS A 55 -9.45 6.34 4.92
CA LYS A 55 -10.19 6.92 6.05
C LYS A 55 -10.50 5.90 7.13
N ASP A 56 -10.98 4.73 6.74
CA ASP A 56 -11.46 3.68 7.62
C ASP A 56 -11.46 2.31 6.91
N ILE A 57 -11.83 1.26 7.64
CA ILE A 57 -11.89 -0.11 7.11
C ILE A 57 -12.86 -0.27 5.93
N GLU A 58 -13.91 0.56 5.88
CA GLU A 58 -14.91 0.49 4.80
C GLU A 58 -14.37 1.09 3.51
N GLU A 59 -13.65 2.21 3.58
CA GLU A 59 -12.93 2.73 2.41
C GLU A 59 -11.83 1.76 1.94
N ALA A 60 -11.17 1.04 2.86
CA ALA A 60 -10.21 -0.01 2.49
C ALA A 60 -10.88 -1.14 1.68
N ARG A 61 -12.07 -1.62 2.12
CA ARG A 61 -12.88 -2.60 1.40
C ARG A 61 -13.29 -2.10 0.02
N GLN A 62 -13.74 -0.85 -0.06
CA GLN A 62 -14.11 -0.23 -1.34
C GLN A 62 -12.90 -0.09 -2.27
N TYR A 63 -11.73 0.28 -1.75
CA TYR A 63 -10.50 0.41 -2.52
C TYR A 63 -10.10 -0.93 -3.15
N ILE A 64 -10.05 -2.01 -2.35
CA ILE A 64 -9.63 -3.32 -2.86
C ILE A 64 -10.67 -3.95 -3.79
N ALA A 65 -11.97 -3.69 -3.57
CA ALA A 65 -13.03 -4.15 -4.46
C ALA A 65 -13.13 -3.34 -5.77
N HIS A 66 -12.51 -2.17 -5.84
CA HIS A 66 -12.57 -1.33 -7.03
C HIS A 66 -11.81 -1.96 -8.20
N PRO A 67 -12.41 -2.10 -9.40
CA PRO A 67 -11.86 -2.89 -10.51
C PRO A 67 -10.49 -2.41 -11.01
N VAL A 68 -10.19 -1.11 -10.85
CA VAL A 68 -8.89 -0.55 -11.23
C VAL A 68 -7.91 -0.50 -10.05
N LEU A 69 -8.35 -0.06 -8.87
CA LEU A 69 -7.43 0.23 -7.76
C LEU A 69 -6.99 -1.07 -7.09
N GLY A 70 -7.93 -1.98 -6.85
CA GLY A 70 -7.63 -3.31 -6.33
C GLY A 70 -6.72 -4.09 -7.26
N ALA A 71 -7.05 -4.16 -8.55
CA ALA A 71 -6.23 -4.85 -9.55
C ALA A 71 -4.79 -4.30 -9.60
N ARG A 72 -4.63 -2.97 -9.54
CA ARG A 72 -3.33 -2.31 -9.52
C ARG A 72 -2.51 -2.60 -8.27
N LEU A 73 -3.15 -2.55 -7.10
CA LEU A 73 -2.50 -2.85 -5.82
C LEU A 73 -2.06 -4.33 -5.77
N ILE A 74 -2.90 -5.23 -6.28
CA ILE A 74 -2.60 -6.66 -6.42
C ILE A 74 -1.40 -6.87 -7.33
N GLU A 75 -1.42 -6.31 -8.55
CA GLU A 75 -0.33 -6.47 -9.53
C GLU A 75 1.02 -5.98 -8.98
N ILE A 76 1.06 -4.80 -8.36
CA ILE A 76 2.32 -4.25 -7.86
C ILE A 76 2.81 -5.00 -6.60
N SER A 77 1.90 -5.54 -5.78
CA SER A 77 2.25 -6.39 -4.64
C SER A 77 2.81 -7.74 -5.11
N GLN A 78 2.25 -8.33 -6.18
CA GLN A 78 2.84 -9.51 -6.83
C GLN A 78 4.23 -9.21 -7.37
N ALA A 79 4.45 -8.04 -7.99
CA ALA A 79 5.77 -7.65 -8.47
C ALA A 79 6.81 -7.60 -7.33
N LEU A 80 6.45 -7.12 -6.13
CA LEU A 80 7.32 -7.19 -4.95
C LEU A 80 7.69 -8.64 -4.59
N LEU A 81 6.74 -9.57 -4.67
CA LEU A 81 6.99 -10.98 -4.39
C LEU A 81 7.95 -11.63 -5.40
N THR A 82 8.03 -11.13 -6.63
CA THR A 82 8.98 -11.65 -7.65
C THR A 82 10.43 -11.21 -7.47
N LEU A 83 10.72 -10.24 -6.61
CA LEU A 83 12.09 -9.76 -6.38
C LEU A 83 12.97 -10.82 -5.68
N ASP A 84 14.25 -10.91 -6.02
CA ASP A 84 15.18 -11.74 -5.22
C ASP A 84 15.50 -11.10 -3.85
N CYS A 85 15.29 -9.79 -3.73
CA CYS A 85 15.52 -9.04 -2.51
C CYS A 85 14.35 -9.19 -1.52
N SER A 86 14.68 -9.37 -0.24
CA SER A 86 13.74 -9.41 0.89
C SER A 86 13.93 -8.25 1.88
N ASP A 87 14.77 -7.26 1.56
CA ASP A 87 14.97 -6.06 2.39
C ASP A 87 14.07 -4.92 1.89
N ALA A 88 13.04 -4.59 2.67
CA ALA A 88 12.12 -3.50 2.36
C ALA A 88 12.82 -2.14 2.23
N THR A 89 13.84 -1.89 3.06
CA THR A 89 14.58 -0.63 3.04
C THR A 89 15.40 -0.50 1.77
N ALA A 90 15.97 -1.60 1.28
CA ALA A 90 16.70 -1.61 0.01
C ALA A 90 15.78 -1.32 -1.19
N VAL A 91 14.56 -1.86 -1.17
CA VAL A 91 13.59 -1.69 -2.26
C VAL A 91 12.87 -0.34 -2.20
N MET A 92 12.34 0.04 -1.04
CA MET A 92 11.48 1.22 -0.87
C MET A 92 12.24 2.46 -0.41
N GLY A 93 13.33 2.28 0.34
CA GLY A 93 13.98 3.35 1.09
C GLY A 93 13.20 3.77 2.33
N TYR A 94 13.89 4.42 3.28
CA TYR A 94 13.25 4.99 4.46
C TYR A 94 12.65 6.38 4.15
N PRO A 95 11.42 6.71 4.62
CA PRO A 95 10.53 5.93 5.49
C PRO A 95 9.46 5.14 4.72
N ASP A 96 9.62 4.89 3.43
CA ASP A 96 8.60 4.23 2.59
C ASP A 96 8.52 2.72 2.84
N ASP A 97 9.57 2.10 3.38
CA ASP A 97 9.54 0.76 3.95
C ASP A 97 8.44 0.63 5.02
N LEU A 98 8.38 1.54 5.98
CA LEU A 98 7.35 1.54 7.02
C LEU A 98 5.94 1.67 6.43
N LYS A 99 5.80 2.51 5.39
CA LYS A 99 4.52 2.72 4.70
C LYS A 99 4.04 1.47 3.97
N LEU A 100 4.97 0.72 3.36
CA LEU A 100 4.63 -0.53 2.71
C LEU A 100 4.09 -1.51 3.75
N ARG A 101 4.74 -1.63 4.92
CA ARG A 101 4.25 -2.50 6.00
C ARG A 101 2.84 -2.11 6.45
N SER A 102 2.58 -0.82 6.68
CA SER A 102 1.25 -0.34 7.06
C SER A 102 0.20 -0.62 5.97
N CYS A 103 0.54 -0.42 4.69
CA CYS A 103 -0.36 -0.73 3.58
C CYS A 103 -0.69 -2.23 3.52
N MET A 104 0.30 -3.11 3.53
CA MET A 104 0.08 -4.56 3.47
C MET A 104 -0.73 -5.04 4.69
N THR A 105 -0.44 -4.49 5.88
CA THR A 105 -1.20 -4.78 7.09
C THR A 105 -2.67 -4.41 6.95
N LEU A 106 -2.96 -3.20 6.43
CA LEU A 106 -4.32 -2.74 6.22
C LEU A 106 -5.09 -3.66 5.26
N PHE A 107 -4.50 -3.96 4.10
CA PHE A 107 -5.21 -4.74 3.07
C PHE A 107 -5.31 -6.23 3.39
N ALA A 108 -4.41 -6.78 4.21
CA ALA A 108 -4.55 -8.11 4.79
C ALA A 108 -5.80 -8.24 5.70
N GLN A 109 -6.33 -7.14 6.26
CA GLN A 109 -7.55 -7.18 7.08
C GLN A 109 -8.85 -7.16 6.27
N VAL A 110 -8.80 -6.81 4.99
CA VAL A 110 -9.99 -6.55 4.16
C VAL A 110 -10.03 -7.31 2.84
N SER A 111 -8.99 -8.09 2.55
CA SER A 111 -8.89 -8.92 1.35
C SER A 111 -8.66 -10.37 1.74
N ASP A 112 -9.33 -11.28 1.03
CA ASP A 112 -9.08 -12.73 1.15
C ASP A 112 -7.85 -13.18 0.33
N ASP A 113 -7.19 -12.27 -0.40
CA ASP A 113 -5.99 -12.58 -1.17
C ASP A 113 -4.77 -12.71 -0.23
N PRO A 114 -4.12 -13.89 -0.17
CA PRO A 114 -3.00 -14.13 0.74
C PRO A 114 -1.73 -13.34 0.37
N MET A 115 -1.72 -12.61 -0.74
CA MET A 115 -0.53 -11.89 -1.18
C MET A 115 -0.07 -10.80 -0.21
N PHE A 116 -0.99 -10.14 0.49
CA PHE A 116 -0.62 -9.08 1.44
C PHE A 116 0.16 -9.67 2.62
N ASP A 117 -0.30 -10.80 3.14
CA ASP A 117 0.43 -11.59 4.15
C ASP A 117 1.74 -12.15 3.59
N ALA A 118 1.78 -12.56 2.32
CA ALA A 118 3.02 -13.02 1.69
C ALA A 118 4.07 -11.91 1.58
N VAL A 119 3.67 -10.67 1.27
CA VAL A 119 4.59 -9.51 1.25
C VAL A 119 5.06 -9.22 2.68
N LEU A 120 4.17 -9.27 3.68
CA LEU A 120 4.54 -9.16 5.09
C LEU A 120 5.55 -10.24 5.51
N ALA A 121 5.32 -11.49 5.12
CA ALA A 121 6.21 -12.61 5.37
C ALA A 121 7.59 -12.37 4.77
N LYS A 122 7.64 -11.98 3.49
CA LYS A 122 8.89 -11.80 2.76
C LYS A 122 9.74 -10.66 3.28
N PHE A 123 9.14 -9.49 3.52
CA PHE A 123 9.88 -8.25 3.80
C PHE A 123 9.94 -7.88 5.28
N TYR A 124 9.05 -8.44 6.11
CA TYR A 124 8.90 -8.06 7.52
C TYR A 124 8.78 -9.28 8.45
N GLY A 125 9.13 -10.49 7.97
CA GLY A 125 9.06 -11.72 8.77
C GLY A 125 7.65 -12.06 9.25
N GLY A 126 6.62 -11.61 8.53
CA GLY A 126 5.21 -11.81 8.88
C GLY A 126 4.69 -10.83 9.94
N THR A 127 5.51 -9.85 10.34
CA THR A 127 5.13 -8.89 11.37
C THR A 127 4.28 -7.77 10.79
N ALA A 128 3.03 -7.69 11.24
CA ALA A 128 2.12 -6.61 10.93
C ALA A 128 2.53 -5.27 11.57
N ASP A 129 2.04 -4.17 11.02
CA ASP A 129 2.16 -2.84 11.59
C ASP A 129 1.16 -2.64 12.73
N ALA A 130 1.62 -2.72 13.98
CA ALA A 130 0.77 -2.65 15.17
C ALA A 130 -0.11 -1.39 15.20
N ARG A 131 0.42 -0.23 14.78
CA ARG A 131 -0.34 1.02 14.78
C ARG A 131 -1.49 1.01 13.76
N THR A 132 -1.31 0.35 12.61
CA THR A 132 -2.39 0.13 11.66
C THR A 132 -3.53 -0.69 12.28
N LEU A 133 -3.20 -1.76 13.03
CA LEU A 133 -4.20 -2.61 13.70
C LEU A 133 -4.95 -1.86 14.82
N GLU A 134 -4.24 -1.07 15.62
CA GLU A 134 -4.85 -0.20 16.64
C GLU A 134 -5.85 0.79 16.04
N LEU A 135 -5.47 1.44 14.92
CA LEU A 135 -6.34 2.40 14.22
C LEU A 135 -7.57 1.74 13.58
N LEU A 136 -7.49 0.43 13.27
CA LEU A 136 -8.64 -0.36 12.83
C LEU A 136 -9.56 -0.80 13.99
N SER A 137 -9.22 -0.48 15.25
CA SER A 137 -9.93 -0.92 16.45
C SER A 137 -9.97 -2.44 16.60
N LEU A 138 -8.92 -3.13 16.13
CA LEU A 138 -8.73 -4.59 16.28
C LEU A 138 -8.00 -4.96 17.59
N THR A 139 -8.09 -4.10 18.61
CA THR A 139 -7.51 -4.27 19.96
C THR A 139 -8.57 -4.11 21.03
#